data_AF-A0A812GAQ4-F1
#
_entry.id   AF-A0A812GAQ4-F1
#
_cell.length_a   1.000
_cell.length_b   1.000
_cell.length_c   1.000
_cell.angle_alpha   90.00
_cell.angle_beta   90.00
_cell.angle_gamma   90.00
#
_symmetry.space_group_name_H-M   'P 1'
#
loop_
_entity.id
_entity.type
_entity.pdbx_description
1 polymer ?
#
loop_
_entity_poly.entity_id
_entity_poly.type
_entity_poly.pdbx_seq_one_letter_code
_entity_poly.pdbx_strand_id
1 'polypeptide(L)'
;MIRNSGIITDSHTELNVDVYEHFRNGKTALVTQGGGQRGIFTAGVLDAFLLSNFDPFDEFYGTSAGALNLCAFLCRQHGMGKSFITDLTTSDQFFNLFRYIRKKQYLGLEWALERIQDYPYKLDLDLGRLALGDRGAFAAVTNVDTLSDQYLPILGADWVSTMVATCAIPKLYQGPVDVNGHRFVDGGVSASIPVQEAWRQNARNIIVIRTEPFSEFEAKVQSEIGDDKVEWYRESINSVQESWQVKVNQWKEDWSGFLQQKINAAHDSKLTGGKLLNGGRWLFGADNLYRLSHLIGENFDSGLADMLMIHYQTFELTQAFLSTPPDDTFILQLAPREELQSSSLMSDPEALEHDYQLGLQTGFNLVRLYDELSNQ
;
A
#
# COMPACT_ATOMS: atom_id res chain seq x y z
N MET A 1 0.29 7.23 28.25
CA MET A 1 -0.64 7.82 27.26
C MET A 1 -1.43 6.65 26.68
N ILE A 2 -2.76 6.72 26.67
CA ILE A 2 -3.60 5.65 26.12
C ILE A 2 -3.37 5.62 24.60
N ARG A 3 -3.21 4.43 24.02
CA ARG A 3 -2.78 4.26 22.62
C ARG A 3 -3.98 3.84 21.77
N ASN A 4 -4.33 4.66 20.78
CA ASN A 4 -5.39 4.37 19.82
C ASN A 4 -4.89 3.57 18.60
N SER A 5 -3.98 2.64 18.83
CA SER A 5 -3.48 1.75 17.79
C SER A 5 -3.10 0.40 18.36
N GLY A 6 -3.20 -0.65 17.56
CA GLY A 6 -2.70 -1.97 17.90
C GLY A 6 -2.15 -2.70 16.67
N ILE A 7 -1.49 -3.82 16.91
CA ILE A 7 -0.83 -4.63 15.89
C ILE A 7 -1.18 -6.09 16.11
N ILE A 8 -1.47 -6.80 15.02
CA ILE A 8 -1.58 -8.25 14.98
C ILE A 8 -0.61 -8.75 13.92
N THR A 9 0.20 -9.72 14.29
CA THR A 9 1.11 -10.45 13.40
C THR A 9 0.75 -11.93 13.37
N ASP A 10 1.55 -12.72 12.67
CA ASP A 10 1.48 -14.18 12.64
C ASP A 10 1.60 -14.80 14.05
N SER A 11 2.34 -14.17 14.96
CA SER A 11 2.77 -14.76 16.23
C SER A 11 2.56 -13.85 17.45
N HIS A 12 2.12 -12.62 17.27
CA HIS A 12 1.97 -11.65 18.36
C HIS A 12 0.77 -10.72 18.14
N THR A 13 0.08 -10.39 19.23
CA THR A 13 -0.96 -9.36 19.26
C THR A 13 -0.58 -8.35 20.33
N GLU A 14 -0.44 -7.09 19.93
CA GLU A 14 -0.24 -5.95 20.83
C GLU A 14 -1.45 -5.02 20.68
N LEU A 15 -2.39 -5.12 21.61
CA LEU A 15 -3.65 -4.39 21.54
C LEU A 15 -4.18 -4.09 22.94
N ASN A 16 -4.56 -2.84 23.20
CA ASN A 16 -5.41 -2.53 24.35
C ASN A 16 -6.88 -2.76 23.96
N VAL A 17 -7.43 -3.88 24.44
CA VAL A 17 -8.77 -4.33 24.09
C VAL A 17 -9.86 -3.36 24.55
N ASP A 18 -9.75 -2.81 25.77
CA ASP A 18 -10.73 -1.87 26.32
C ASP A 18 -10.82 -0.59 25.46
N VAL A 19 -9.68 -0.12 24.96
CA VAL A 19 -9.62 1.04 24.06
C VAL A 19 -10.19 0.66 22.70
N TYR A 20 -9.81 -0.50 22.16
CA TYR A 20 -10.28 -0.94 20.84
C TYR A 20 -11.80 -1.11 20.79
N GLU A 21 -12.41 -1.70 21.81
CA GLU A 21 -13.86 -1.86 21.93
C GLU A 21 -14.63 -0.54 21.82
N HIS A 22 -14.04 0.56 22.33
CA HIS A 22 -14.65 1.88 22.21
C HIS A 22 -14.85 2.32 20.76
N PHE A 23 -13.93 1.94 19.86
CA PHE A 23 -13.96 2.34 18.45
C PHE A 23 -14.58 1.29 17.52
N ARG A 24 -14.59 0.01 17.93
CA ARG A 24 -14.99 -1.13 17.08
C ARG A 24 -16.41 -0.99 16.50
N ASN A 25 -17.31 -0.33 17.21
CA ASN A 25 -18.70 -0.12 16.78
C ASN A 25 -18.88 1.11 15.85
N GLY A 26 -17.82 1.85 15.56
CA GLY A 26 -17.83 2.94 14.58
C GLY A 26 -17.72 2.44 13.14
N LYS A 27 -17.80 3.37 12.17
CA LYS A 27 -17.56 3.07 10.76
C LYS A 27 -16.18 2.39 10.61
N THR A 28 -16.19 1.17 10.08
CA THR A 28 -15.02 0.31 9.97
C THR A 28 -14.49 0.27 8.54
N ALA A 29 -13.26 0.73 8.33
CA ALA A 29 -12.61 0.71 7.01
C ALA A 29 -11.49 -0.34 6.94
N LEU A 30 -11.40 -1.04 5.81
CA LEU A 30 -10.26 -1.90 5.47
C LEU A 30 -9.32 -1.18 4.51
N VAL A 31 -8.06 -1.04 4.91
CA VAL A 31 -7.01 -0.38 4.13
C VAL A 31 -5.94 -1.40 3.79
N THR A 32 -5.55 -1.52 2.52
CA THR A 32 -4.52 -2.47 2.06
C THR A 32 -3.36 -1.75 1.39
N GLN A 33 -2.16 -1.93 1.94
CA GLN A 33 -0.92 -1.37 1.41
C GLN A 33 -0.58 -1.93 0.01
N GLY A 34 0.03 -1.09 -0.83
CA GLY A 34 0.68 -1.54 -2.07
C GLY A 34 2.08 -2.13 -1.84
N GLY A 35 2.45 -3.15 -2.60
CA GLY A 35 3.77 -3.79 -2.42
C GLY A 35 4.29 -4.62 -3.59
N GLY A 36 3.59 -4.61 -4.74
CA GLY A 36 3.83 -5.56 -5.81
C GLY A 36 3.58 -6.99 -5.33
N GLN A 37 4.51 -7.92 -5.59
CA GLN A 37 4.38 -9.31 -5.19
C GLN A 37 4.38 -9.54 -3.67
N ARG A 38 4.87 -8.59 -2.85
CA ARG A 38 4.68 -8.63 -1.39
C ARG A 38 3.21 -8.59 -0.96
N GLY A 39 2.32 -8.16 -1.86
CA GLY A 39 0.87 -8.26 -1.67
C GLY A 39 0.38 -9.70 -1.49
N ILE A 40 1.25 -10.71 -1.64
CA ILE A 40 0.93 -12.11 -1.33
C ILE A 40 0.58 -12.32 0.15
N PHE A 41 1.19 -11.55 1.05
CA PHE A 41 0.80 -11.51 2.45
C PHE A 41 -0.64 -11.02 2.61
N THR A 42 -1.00 -9.93 1.91
CA THR A 42 -2.37 -9.39 1.88
C THR A 42 -3.36 -10.41 1.33
N ALA A 43 -2.99 -11.15 0.27
CA ALA A 43 -3.82 -12.23 -0.26
C ALA A 43 -4.14 -13.28 0.82
N GLY A 44 -3.13 -13.71 1.58
CA GLY A 44 -3.32 -14.64 2.70
C GLY A 44 -4.25 -14.10 3.79
N VAL A 45 -4.08 -12.85 4.21
CA VAL A 45 -4.97 -12.23 5.21
C VAL A 45 -6.43 -12.23 4.73
N LEU A 46 -6.68 -11.82 3.48
CA LEU A 46 -8.03 -11.75 2.92
C LEU A 46 -8.62 -13.13 2.65
N ASP A 47 -7.81 -14.13 2.30
CA ASP A 47 -8.28 -15.51 2.16
C ASP A 47 -8.70 -16.10 3.51
N ALA A 48 -7.99 -15.78 4.61
CA ALA A 48 -8.44 -16.15 5.96
C ALA A 48 -9.80 -15.51 6.31
N PHE A 49 -10.02 -14.26 5.88
CA PHE A 49 -11.32 -13.61 6.04
C PHE A 49 -12.42 -14.31 5.27
N LEU A 50 -12.19 -14.66 3.99
CA LEU A 50 -13.15 -15.40 3.18
C LEU A 50 -13.47 -16.77 3.75
N LEU A 51 -12.45 -17.53 4.18
CA LEU A 51 -12.62 -18.85 4.80
C LEU A 51 -13.43 -18.79 6.09
N SER A 52 -13.39 -17.66 6.79
CA SER A 52 -14.11 -17.43 8.05
C SER A 52 -15.44 -16.69 7.87
N ASN A 53 -15.83 -16.36 6.64
CA ASN A 53 -16.97 -15.47 6.33
C ASN A 53 -16.90 -14.13 7.11
N PHE A 54 -15.70 -13.57 7.23
CA PHE A 54 -15.39 -12.36 7.98
C PHE A 54 -15.36 -11.14 7.04
N ASP A 55 -16.34 -10.25 7.18
CA ASP A 55 -16.42 -9.01 6.42
C ASP A 55 -17.20 -7.94 7.22
N PRO A 56 -16.64 -7.43 8.34
CA PRO A 56 -17.29 -6.40 9.16
C PRO A 56 -17.09 -4.98 8.60
N PHE A 57 -16.64 -4.83 7.36
CA PHE A 57 -16.15 -3.56 6.82
C PHE A 57 -17.25 -2.77 6.12
N ASP A 58 -17.31 -1.46 6.36
CA ASP A 58 -18.20 -0.52 5.69
C ASP A 58 -17.58 0.08 4.42
N GLU A 59 -16.25 0.12 4.35
CA GLU A 59 -15.52 0.76 3.26
C GLU A 59 -14.12 0.16 3.05
N PHE A 60 -13.63 0.23 1.82
CA PHE A 60 -12.38 -0.41 1.40
C PHE A 60 -11.48 0.56 0.63
N TYR A 61 -10.19 0.57 0.97
CA TYR A 61 -9.19 1.37 0.27
C TYR A 61 -7.94 0.55 0.00
N GLY A 62 -7.46 0.53 -1.24
CA GLY A 62 -6.25 -0.20 -1.59
C GLY A 62 -5.37 0.56 -2.55
N THR A 63 -4.08 0.27 -2.50
CA THR A 63 -3.10 0.84 -3.44
C THR A 63 -2.41 -0.28 -4.20
N SER A 64 -2.35 -0.18 -5.53
CA SER A 64 -1.62 -1.11 -6.40
C SER A 64 -2.03 -2.57 -6.11
N ALA A 65 -1.08 -3.44 -5.74
CA ALA A 65 -1.36 -4.83 -5.33
C ALA A 65 -2.39 -4.98 -4.20
N GLY A 66 -2.54 -3.99 -3.31
CA GLY A 66 -3.59 -3.97 -2.30
C GLY A 66 -4.99 -3.85 -2.91
N ALA A 67 -5.17 -2.95 -3.89
CA ALA A 67 -6.43 -2.80 -4.61
C ALA A 67 -6.81 -4.06 -5.41
N LEU A 68 -5.83 -4.73 -6.04
CA LEU A 68 -6.04 -6.00 -6.73
C LEU A 68 -6.50 -7.11 -5.78
N ASN A 69 -5.91 -7.19 -4.59
CA ASN A 69 -6.32 -8.14 -3.55
C ASN A 69 -7.72 -7.83 -3.01
N LEU A 70 -8.06 -6.55 -2.80
CA LEU A 70 -9.42 -6.14 -2.43
C LEU A 70 -10.44 -6.50 -3.51
N CYS A 71 -10.10 -6.33 -4.79
CA CYS A 71 -10.95 -6.74 -5.91
C CYS A 71 -11.31 -8.23 -5.81
N ALA A 72 -10.30 -9.09 -5.61
CA ALA A 72 -10.48 -10.53 -5.40
C ALA A 72 -11.35 -10.85 -4.16
N PHE A 73 -11.08 -10.20 -3.03
CA PHE A 73 -11.85 -10.36 -1.79
C PHE A 73 -13.32 -9.99 -1.95
N LEU A 74 -13.60 -8.85 -2.57
CA LEU A 74 -14.95 -8.36 -2.80
C LEU A 74 -15.73 -9.28 -3.74
N CYS A 75 -15.07 -9.87 -4.75
CA CYS A 75 -15.65 -10.89 -5.62
C CYS A 75 -15.90 -12.25 -4.92
N ARG A 76 -15.57 -12.39 -3.63
CA ARG A 76 -15.75 -13.61 -2.82
C ARG A 76 -15.03 -14.84 -3.38
N GLN A 77 -13.90 -14.65 -4.07
CA GLN A 77 -13.15 -15.73 -4.69
C GLN A 77 -11.87 -16.03 -3.91
N HIS A 78 -11.98 -16.98 -2.99
CA HIS A 78 -10.83 -17.50 -2.24
C HIS A 78 -9.72 -17.98 -3.19
N GLY A 79 -8.48 -17.59 -2.90
CA GLY A 79 -7.30 -17.95 -3.67
C GLY A 79 -7.07 -17.10 -4.91
N MET A 80 -8.01 -16.23 -5.30
CA MET A 80 -7.88 -15.41 -6.51
C MET A 80 -6.70 -14.42 -6.42
N GLY A 81 -6.55 -13.73 -5.29
CA GLY A 81 -5.42 -12.83 -5.05
C GLY A 81 -4.07 -13.55 -5.10
N LYS A 82 -4.01 -14.75 -4.47
CA LYS A 82 -2.84 -15.63 -4.51
C LYS A 82 -2.50 -16.02 -5.95
N SER A 83 -3.44 -16.58 -6.70
CA SER A 83 -3.27 -17.00 -8.08
C SER A 83 -2.84 -15.85 -9.01
N PHE A 84 -3.41 -14.66 -8.84
CA PHE A 84 -2.98 -13.49 -9.62
C PHE A 84 -1.48 -13.24 -9.42
N ILE A 85 -1.01 -13.28 -8.18
CA ILE A 85 0.40 -13.06 -7.85
C ILE A 85 1.26 -14.23 -8.33
N THR A 86 0.95 -15.47 -7.93
CA THR A 86 1.82 -16.63 -8.15
C THR A 86 1.85 -17.10 -9.60
N ASP A 87 0.78 -16.88 -10.37
CA ASP A 87 0.64 -17.43 -11.72
C ASP A 87 0.83 -16.36 -12.79
N LEU A 88 0.27 -15.16 -12.57
CA LEU A 88 0.27 -14.10 -13.59
C LEU A 88 1.46 -13.17 -13.41
N THR A 89 1.69 -12.62 -12.21
CA THR A 89 2.77 -11.63 -12.03
C THR A 89 4.18 -12.21 -12.10
N THR A 90 4.33 -13.53 -11.91
CA THR A 90 5.60 -14.26 -12.07
C THR A 90 5.85 -14.68 -13.53
N SER A 91 4.88 -14.51 -14.42
CA SER A 91 5.00 -14.88 -15.83
C SER A 91 5.91 -13.91 -16.61
N ASP A 92 6.70 -14.46 -17.53
CA ASP A 92 7.47 -13.67 -18.51
C ASP A 92 6.60 -12.76 -19.39
N GLN A 93 5.31 -13.07 -19.53
CA GLN A 93 4.35 -12.20 -20.22
C GLN A 93 4.01 -10.94 -19.42
N PHE A 94 3.98 -11.07 -18.09
CA PHE A 94 3.77 -9.94 -17.19
C PHE A 94 5.01 -9.08 -17.08
N PHE A 95 6.15 -9.67 -16.72
CA PHE A 95 7.39 -8.92 -16.59
C PHE A 95 8.61 -9.80 -16.88
N ASN A 96 9.43 -9.34 -17.83
CA ASN A 96 10.72 -9.96 -18.10
C ASN A 96 11.81 -8.89 -18.03
N LEU A 97 12.68 -8.99 -17.02
CA LEU A 97 13.72 -8.01 -16.75
C LEU A 97 14.66 -7.78 -17.94
N PHE A 98 15.08 -8.86 -18.63
CA PHE A 98 16.00 -8.74 -19.78
C PHE A 98 15.35 -8.04 -20.97
N ARG A 99 14.06 -8.28 -21.23
CA ARG A 99 13.31 -7.60 -22.29
C ARG A 99 13.01 -6.15 -21.94
N TYR A 100 12.72 -5.86 -20.67
CA TYR A 100 12.54 -4.50 -20.16
C TYR A 100 13.82 -3.65 -20.31
N ILE A 101 14.99 -4.16 -19.89
CA ILE A 101 16.27 -3.46 -20.03
C ILE A 101 16.58 -3.16 -21.51
N ARG A 102 16.17 -4.05 -22.42
CA ARG A 102 16.30 -3.84 -23.87
C ARG A 102 15.22 -2.93 -24.48
N LYS A 103 14.37 -2.31 -23.64
CA LYS A 103 13.21 -1.47 -24.00
C LYS A 103 12.22 -2.18 -24.94
N LYS A 104 12.06 -3.50 -24.77
CA LYS A 104 11.18 -4.34 -25.61
C LYS A 104 9.87 -4.75 -24.93
N GLN A 105 9.72 -4.52 -23.63
CA GLN A 105 8.54 -4.93 -22.87
C GLN A 105 8.39 -4.09 -21.60
N TYR A 106 7.17 -3.65 -21.31
CA TYR A 106 6.76 -3.02 -20.05
C TYR A 106 5.96 -4.03 -19.20
N LEU A 107 5.50 -3.62 -18.01
CA LEU A 107 4.55 -4.41 -17.22
C LEU A 107 3.29 -4.74 -18.04
N GLY A 108 3.00 -6.03 -18.18
CA GLY A 108 1.82 -6.55 -18.86
C GLY A 108 0.57 -6.57 -17.97
N LEU A 109 0.16 -5.41 -17.45
CA LEU A 109 -1.01 -5.30 -16.57
C LEU A 109 -2.30 -5.66 -17.31
N GLU A 110 -2.47 -5.16 -18.54
CA GLU A 110 -3.63 -5.45 -19.39
C GLU A 110 -3.74 -6.94 -19.65
N TRP A 111 -2.62 -7.58 -19.99
CA TRP A 111 -2.57 -9.02 -20.21
C TRP A 111 -3.01 -9.81 -18.96
N ALA A 112 -2.56 -9.41 -17.76
CA ALA A 112 -2.93 -10.09 -16.53
C ALA A 112 -4.41 -9.87 -16.18
N LEU A 113 -4.92 -8.66 -16.37
CA LEU A 113 -6.33 -8.30 -16.12
C LEU A 113 -7.28 -8.89 -17.17
N GLU A 114 -6.84 -9.10 -18.40
CA GLU A 114 -7.58 -9.88 -19.40
C GLU A 114 -7.60 -11.34 -18.97
N ARG A 115 -6.44 -11.91 -18.59
CA ARG A 115 -6.35 -13.32 -18.22
C ARG A 115 -7.20 -13.67 -16.99
N ILE A 116 -7.28 -12.80 -15.99
CA ILE A 116 -8.06 -13.06 -14.77
C ILE A 116 -9.58 -13.13 -15.04
N GLN A 117 -10.05 -12.56 -16.15
CA GLN A 117 -11.45 -12.64 -16.58
C GLN A 117 -11.79 -13.98 -17.27
N ASP A 118 -10.78 -14.69 -17.77
CA ASP A 118 -10.93 -15.96 -18.48
C ASP A 118 -10.72 -17.17 -17.57
N TYR A 119 -11.16 -18.35 -18.03
CA TYR A 119 -10.83 -19.60 -17.36
C TYR A 119 -9.30 -19.84 -17.35
N PRO A 120 -8.73 -20.41 -16.26
CA PRO A 120 -9.41 -21.04 -15.14
C PRO A 120 -9.84 -20.09 -14.00
N TYR A 121 -9.56 -18.79 -14.10
CA TYR A 121 -9.79 -17.83 -13.02
C TYR A 121 -11.24 -17.35 -12.98
N LYS A 122 -11.68 -16.70 -14.07
CA LYS A 122 -13.03 -16.15 -14.25
C LYS A 122 -13.46 -15.30 -13.04
N LEU A 123 -12.84 -14.13 -12.90
CA LEU A 123 -13.19 -13.14 -11.88
C LEU A 123 -14.67 -12.73 -12.00
N ASP A 124 -15.46 -12.95 -10.95
CA ASP A 124 -16.90 -12.70 -10.92
C ASP A 124 -17.21 -11.31 -10.36
N LEU A 125 -17.10 -10.31 -11.22
CA LEU A 125 -17.37 -8.91 -10.87
C LEU A 125 -18.84 -8.66 -10.51
N ASP A 126 -19.77 -9.46 -11.03
CA ASP A 126 -21.20 -9.29 -10.74
C ASP A 126 -21.51 -9.76 -9.32
N LEU A 127 -20.95 -10.91 -8.91
CA LEU A 127 -20.95 -11.32 -7.51
C LEU A 127 -20.25 -10.28 -6.62
N GLY A 128 -19.12 -9.74 -7.08
CA GLY A 128 -18.41 -8.68 -6.36
C GLY A 128 -19.24 -7.43 -6.11
N ARG A 129 -19.92 -6.92 -7.14
CA ARG A 129 -20.82 -5.75 -7.02
C ARG A 129 -22.01 -6.04 -6.11
N LEU A 130 -22.59 -7.24 -6.22
CA LEU A 130 -23.68 -7.67 -5.35
C LEU A 130 -23.23 -7.74 -3.88
N ALA A 131 -22.05 -8.31 -3.62
CA ALA A 131 -21.49 -8.45 -2.29
C ALA A 131 -21.05 -7.10 -1.69
N LEU A 132 -20.57 -6.17 -2.51
CA LEU A 132 -20.21 -4.82 -2.09
C LEU A 132 -21.46 -4.03 -1.67
N GLY A 133 -22.55 -4.11 -2.45
CA GLY A 133 -23.80 -3.40 -2.15
C GLY A 133 -23.62 -1.89 -2.18
N ASP A 134 -24.08 -1.21 -1.13
CA ASP A 134 -23.97 0.26 -0.99
C ASP A 134 -22.62 0.71 -0.38
N ARG A 135 -21.71 -0.22 -0.09
CA ARG A 135 -20.39 0.07 0.49
C ARG A 135 -19.44 0.65 -0.56
N GLY A 136 -18.48 1.47 -0.10
CA GLY A 136 -17.46 2.05 -0.96
C GLY A 136 -16.21 1.17 -1.08
N ALA A 137 -15.65 1.00 -2.27
CA ALA A 137 -14.37 0.34 -2.48
C ALA A 137 -13.52 1.09 -3.50
N PHE A 138 -12.34 1.57 -3.07
CA PHE A 138 -11.55 2.53 -3.83
C PHE A 138 -10.09 2.13 -3.98
N ALA A 139 -9.55 2.34 -5.18
CA ALA A 139 -8.13 2.24 -5.49
C ALA A 139 -7.50 3.62 -5.44
N ALA A 140 -6.42 3.77 -4.66
CA ALA A 140 -5.62 4.98 -4.67
C ALA A 140 -4.85 5.10 -5.99
N VAL A 141 -4.85 6.29 -6.59
CA VAL A 141 -4.10 6.63 -7.80
C VAL A 141 -3.45 7.99 -7.62
N THR A 142 -2.36 8.25 -8.33
CA THR A 142 -1.67 9.55 -8.27
C THR A 142 -1.96 10.34 -9.53
N ASN A 143 -2.57 11.51 -9.40
CA ASN A 143 -2.80 12.39 -10.54
C ASN A 143 -1.49 13.02 -11.01
N VAL A 144 -1.14 12.90 -12.30
CA VAL A 144 0.17 13.34 -12.80
C VAL A 144 0.36 14.85 -12.85
N ASP A 145 -0.72 15.61 -12.93
CA ASP A 145 -0.67 17.07 -13.07
C ASP A 145 -0.56 17.76 -11.69
N THR A 146 -1.15 17.16 -10.64
CA THR A 146 -1.20 17.71 -9.28
C THR A 146 -0.32 16.97 -8.27
N LEU A 147 0.12 15.76 -8.62
CA LEU A 147 0.83 14.81 -7.74
C LEU A 147 0.08 14.45 -6.45
N SER A 148 -1.24 14.66 -6.41
CA SER A 148 -2.08 14.28 -5.28
C SER A 148 -2.68 12.88 -5.47
N ASP A 149 -3.01 12.23 -4.36
CA ASP A 149 -3.85 11.03 -4.32
C ASP A 149 -5.28 11.34 -4.79
N GLN A 150 -5.88 10.37 -5.50
CA GLN A 150 -7.30 10.28 -5.80
C GLN A 150 -7.76 8.83 -5.63
N TYR A 151 -9.08 8.64 -5.52
CA TYR A 151 -9.68 7.36 -5.12
C TYR A 151 -10.72 6.93 -6.15
N LEU A 152 -10.37 5.94 -6.98
CA LEU A 152 -11.20 5.45 -8.08
C LEU A 152 -11.94 4.15 -7.70
N PRO A 153 -13.19 3.93 -8.12
CA PRO A 153 -13.96 2.74 -7.73
C PRO A 153 -13.35 1.42 -8.22
N ILE A 154 -13.11 0.46 -7.31
CA ILE A 154 -12.50 -0.84 -7.62
C ILE A 154 -13.38 -1.69 -8.54
N LEU A 155 -14.70 -1.71 -8.33
CA LEU A 155 -15.67 -2.53 -9.07
C LEU A 155 -16.58 -1.70 -10.01
N GLY A 156 -16.14 -0.48 -10.35
CA GLY A 156 -16.86 0.44 -11.22
C GLY A 156 -16.99 -0.06 -12.68
N ALA A 157 -17.57 0.79 -13.54
CA ALA A 157 -17.63 0.51 -14.97
C ALA A 157 -16.22 0.43 -15.59
N ASP A 158 -15.34 1.35 -15.18
CA ASP A 158 -13.96 1.45 -15.65
C ASP A 158 -12.97 0.69 -14.76
N TRP A 159 -13.38 -0.45 -14.19
CA TRP A 159 -12.56 -1.18 -13.21
C TRP A 159 -11.19 -1.59 -13.77
N VAL A 160 -11.10 -1.99 -15.05
CA VAL A 160 -9.82 -2.35 -15.68
C VAL A 160 -8.90 -1.14 -15.69
N SER A 161 -9.36 0.01 -16.21
CA SER A 161 -8.57 1.24 -16.25
C SER A 161 -8.18 1.71 -14.85
N THR A 162 -9.05 1.51 -13.86
CA THR A 162 -8.78 1.79 -12.45
C THR A 162 -7.66 0.89 -11.90
N MET A 163 -7.73 -0.43 -12.15
CA MET A 163 -6.70 -1.39 -11.74
C MET A 163 -5.35 -1.13 -12.44
N VAL A 164 -5.37 -0.78 -13.73
CA VAL A 164 -4.14 -0.40 -14.46
C VAL A 164 -3.57 0.90 -13.87
N ALA A 165 -4.39 1.93 -13.65
CA ALA A 165 -3.95 3.21 -13.10
C ALA A 165 -3.28 3.06 -11.72
N THR A 166 -3.89 2.31 -10.79
CA THR A 166 -3.33 2.12 -9.44
C THR A 166 -2.04 1.30 -9.43
N CYS A 167 -1.77 0.52 -10.49
CA CYS A 167 -0.56 -0.31 -10.66
C CYS A 167 0.45 0.25 -11.68
N ALA A 168 0.16 1.38 -12.33
CA ALA A 168 0.95 1.95 -13.42
C ALA A 168 2.22 2.62 -12.88
N ILE A 169 3.20 1.80 -12.49
CA ILE A 169 4.46 2.26 -11.89
C ILE A 169 5.28 3.06 -12.91
N PRO A 170 5.60 4.35 -12.67
CA PRO A 170 6.49 5.11 -13.53
C PRO A 170 7.78 4.37 -13.88
N LYS A 171 8.15 4.44 -15.17
CA LYS A 171 9.24 3.71 -15.82
C LYS A 171 9.02 2.21 -16.03
N LEU A 172 8.37 1.47 -15.13
CA LEU A 172 8.07 0.06 -15.36
C LEU A 172 6.85 -0.17 -16.28
N TYR A 173 5.90 0.75 -16.24
CA TYR A 173 4.76 0.80 -17.14
C TYR A 173 4.94 1.89 -18.22
N GLN A 174 4.25 1.72 -19.35
CA GLN A 174 4.49 2.48 -20.59
C GLN A 174 4.21 3.99 -20.51
N GLY A 175 3.43 4.44 -19.52
CA GLY A 175 3.13 5.85 -19.29
C GLY A 175 1.92 6.05 -18.37
N PRO A 176 1.47 7.29 -18.15
CA PRO A 176 0.23 7.55 -17.41
C PRO A 176 -0.99 6.91 -18.06
N VAL A 177 -1.97 6.52 -17.25
CA VAL A 177 -3.24 5.92 -17.67
C VAL A 177 -4.33 6.99 -17.65
N ASP A 178 -5.09 7.11 -18.73
CA ASP A 178 -6.26 7.98 -18.76
C ASP A 178 -7.46 7.27 -18.15
N VAL A 179 -8.07 7.88 -17.14
CA VAL A 179 -9.35 7.45 -16.58
C VAL A 179 -10.24 8.69 -16.51
N ASN A 180 -11.32 8.69 -17.30
CA ASN A 180 -12.29 9.79 -17.35
C ASN A 180 -11.68 11.17 -17.64
N GLY A 181 -10.68 11.23 -18.52
CA GLY A 181 -10.04 12.49 -18.95
C GLY A 181 -8.99 13.02 -17.97
N HIS A 182 -8.69 12.28 -16.91
CA HIS A 182 -7.60 12.56 -15.98
C HIS A 182 -6.50 11.50 -16.14
N ARG A 183 -5.24 11.94 -16.02
CA ARG A 183 -4.08 11.06 -16.19
C ARG A 183 -3.52 10.66 -14.83
N PHE A 184 -3.31 9.36 -14.67
CA PHE A 184 -2.90 8.76 -13.41
C PHE A 184 -1.68 7.85 -13.55
N VAL A 185 -0.93 7.72 -12.45
CA VAL A 185 0.10 6.70 -12.24
C VAL A 185 -0.18 5.96 -10.92
N ASP A 186 0.64 4.94 -10.63
CA ASP A 186 0.54 4.09 -9.43
C ASP A 186 0.29 4.93 -8.17
N GLY A 187 -0.70 4.51 -7.37
CA GLY A 187 -1.11 5.22 -6.16
C GLY A 187 -0.04 5.21 -5.08
N GLY A 188 0.95 4.32 -5.16
CA GLY A 188 2.07 4.25 -4.24
C GLY A 188 2.94 5.50 -4.25
N VAL A 189 2.87 6.32 -5.32
CA VAL A 189 3.56 7.60 -5.40
C VAL A 189 3.02 8.60 -4.37
N SER A 190 1.71 8.71 -4.15
CA SER A 190 1.13 9.68 -3.20
C SER A 190 0.43 9.07 -1.98
N ALA A 191 0.02 7.80 -2.04
CA ALA A 191 -0.71 7.11 -0.98
C ALA A 191 -0.44 5.60 -1.01
N SER A 192 0.76 5.18 -0.56
CA SER A 192 1.10 3.75 -0.45
C SER A 192 0.22 2.98 0.55
N ILE A 193 -0.29 3.66 1.58
CA ILE A 193 -1.27 3.16 2.54
C ILE A 193 -2.32 4.27 2.71
N PRO A 194 -3.51 4.17 2.10
CA PRO A 194 -4.51 5.25 2.07
C PRO A 194 -5.30 5.37 3.39
N VAL A 195 -4.61 5.33 4.52
CA VAL A 195 -5.21 5.30 5.87
C VAL A 195 -5.81 6.65 6.26
N GLN A 196 -5.17 7.75 5.86
CA GLN A 196 -5.67 9.10 6.12
C GLN A 196 -6.99 9.35 5.37
N GLU A 197 -7.15 8.78 4.16
CA GLU A 197 -8.41 8.91 3.43
C GLU A 197 -9.55 8.20 4.15
N ALA A 198 -9.34 6.97 4.60
CA ALA A 198 -10.35 6.25 5.39
C ALA A 198 -10.81 7.09 6.60
N TRP A 199 -9.87 7.74 7.31
CA TRP A 199 -10.19 8.64 8.41
C TRP A 199 -10.97 9.91 7.97
N ARG A 200 -10.56 10.54 6.86
CA ARG A 200 -11.27 11.69 6.26
C ARG A 200 -12.70 11.33 5.87
N GLN A 201 -12.93 10.09 5.43
CA GLN A 201 -14.25 9.53 5.11
C GLN A 201 -14.99 8.99 6.35
N ASN A 202 -14.63 9.48 7.54
CA ASN A 202 -15.26 9.23 8.83
C ASN A 202 -15.12 7.81 9.37
N ALA A 203 -14.18 7.00 8.88
CA ALA A 203 -13.83 5.76 9.55
C ALA A 203 -13.20 6.07 10.92
N ARG A 204 -13.63 5.32 11.93
CA ARG A 204 -13.16 5.47 13.33
C ARG A 204 -12.54 4.17 13.85
N ASN A 205 -12.80 3.06 13.17
CA ASN A 205 -12.08 1.81 13.29
C ASN A 205 -11.41 1.52 11.94
N ILE A 206 -10.09 1.61 11.85
CA ILE A 206 -9.38 1.42 10.58
C ILE A 206 -8.45 0.23 10.72
N ILE A 207 -8.73 -0.83 9.95
CA ILE A 207 -7.92 -2.03 9.88
C ILE A 207 -6.99 -1.90 8.68
N VAL A 208 -5.68 -1.93 8.90
CA VAL A 208 -4.66 -1.70 7.87
C VAL A 208 -3.85 -2.97 7.66
N ILE A 209 -3.91 -3.56 6.47
CA ILE A 209 -3.02 -4.66 6.07
C ILE A 209 -1.75 -4.08 5.46
N ARG A 210 -0.61 -4.38 6.07
CA ARG A 210 0.72 -3.91 5.66
C ARG A 210 1.56 -5.06 5.11
N THR A 211 2.40 -4.73 4.14
CA THR A 211 3.32 -5.68 3.49
C THR A 211 4.75 -5.55 4.02
N GLU A 212 4.89 -4.92 5.17
CA GLU A 212 6.15 -4.64 5.84
C GLU A 212 5.94 -4.62 7.35
N PRO A 213 6.98 -4.92 8.14
CA PRO A 213 6.90 -4.82 9.60
C PRO A 213 6.53 -3.41 10.07
N PHE A 214 5.90 -3.35 11.24
CA PHE A 214 5.80 -2.11 11.99
C PHE A 214 6.86 -2.07 13.07
N SER A 215 7.60 -0.97 13.12
CA SER A 215 8.52 -0.66 14.21
C SER A 215 8.16 0.71 14.76
N GLU A 216 7.68 0.71 16.00
CA GLU A 216 7.32 1.94 16.70
C GLU A 216 8.51 2.83 16.97
N PHE A 217 9.67 2.23 17.27
CA PHE A 217 10.89 2.97 17.51
C PHE A 217 11.27 3.77 16.26
N GLU A 218 11.24 3.13 15.09
CA GLU A 218 11.60 3.77 13.83
C GLU A 218 10.55 4.79 13.39
N ALA A 219 9.26 4.54 13.64
CA ALA A 219 8.20 5.51 13.36
C ALA A 219 8.33 6.78 14.23
N LYS A 220 8.69 6.64 15.52
CA LYS A 220 8.93 7.79 16.42
C LYS A 220 10.16 8.58 16.03
N VAL A 221 11.28 7.90 15.77
CA VAL A 221 12.52 8.55 15.32
C VAL A 221 12.29 9.32 14.01
N GLN A 222 11.50 8.79 13.08
CA GLN A 222 11.13 9.49 11.85
C GLN A 222 10.22 10.70 12.09
N SER A 223 9.29 10.61 13.05
CA SER A 223 8.42 11.75 13.42
C SER A 223 9.16 12.88 14.15
N GLU A 224 10.23 12.57 14.90
CA GLU A 224 11.04 13.54 15.65
C GLU A 224 12.07 14.28 14.78
N ILE A 225 12.35 13.79 13.56
CA ILE A 225 13.24 14.47 12.60
C ILE A 225 12.57 15.72 11.98
N GLY A 226 11.28 15.95 12.22
CA GLY A 226 10.59 17.22 11.94
C GLY A 226 10.22 17.94 13.25
N ASP A 227 10.68 19.18 13.42
CA ASP A 227 10.55 19.98 14.66
C ASP A 227 9.11 20.44 14.99
N ASP A 228 8.11 20.05 14.19
CA ASP A 228 6.72 20.48 14.32
C ASP A 228 5.80 19.32 14.74
N LYS A 229 4.99 19.52 15.79
CA LYS A 229 3.85 18.62 16.09
C LYS A 229 2.93 18.55 14.87
N VAL A 230 2.79 17.38 14.27
CA VAL A 230 1.88 17.16 13.14
C VAL A 230 0.44 17.31 13.64
N GLU A 231 -0.20 18.44 13.34
CA GLU A 231 -1.64 18.60 13.51
C GLU A 231 -2.39 17.93 12.36
N TRP A 232 -3.30 17.00 12.69
CA TRP A 232 -4.11 16.31 11.70
C TRP A 232 -5.31 17.17 11.28
N TYR A 233 -5.33 17.62 10.03
CA TYR A 233 -6.45 18.37 9.46
C TYR A 233 -7.46 17.44 8.77
N ARG A 234 -8.75 17.70 8.97
CA ARG A 234 -9.85 16.94 8.33
C ARG A 234 -10.10 17.31 6.86
N GLU A 235 -9.60 18.45 6.40
CA GLU A 235 -9.71 18.86 5.00
C GLU A 235 -8.70 18.11 4.11
N SER A 236 -8.97 18.03 2.80
CA SER A 236 -8.04 17.38 1.87
C SER A 236 -6.69 18.06 1.89
N ILE A 237 -5.64 17.33 1.49
CA ILE A 237 -4.25 17.79 1.45
C ILE A 237 -4.06 19.10 0.67
N ASN A 238 -5.07 19.61 -0.05
CA ASN A 238 -5.04 20.86 -0.82
C ASN A 238 -4.72 22.13 0.00
N SER A 239 -5.17 22.26 1.26
CA SER A 239 -4.82 23.44 2.09
C SER A 239 -3.41 23.33 2.67
N VAL A 240 -2.97 22.11 2.97
CA VAL A 240 -1.58 21.83 3.28
C VAL A 240 -0.73 22.01 2.01
N GLN A 241 -1.25 21.73 0.81
CA GLN A 241 -0.57 21.83 -0.49
C GLN A 241 0.09 23.19 -0.75
N GLU A 242 -0.43 24.30 -0.22
CA GLU A 242 0.25 25.61 -0.28
C GLU A 242 1.50 25.66 0.62
N SER A 243 1.39 25.25 1.88
CA SER A 243 2.55 25.09 2.78
C SER A 243 3.53 23.99 2.31
N TRP A 244 3.02 23.01 1.56
CA TRP A 244 3.79 21.93 0.96
C TRP A 244 4.48 22.38 -0.31
N GLN A 245 3.86 23.22 -1.14
CA GLN A 245 4.55 23.85 -2.27
C GLN A 245 5.70 24.71 -1.76
N VAL A 246 5.54 25.39 -0.62
CA VAL A 246 6.63 26.13 0.03
C VAL A 246 7.77 25.19 0.49
N LYS A 247 7.46 24.09 1.18
CA LYS A 247 8.48 23.08 1.59
C LYS A 247 9.12 22.35 0.40
N VAL A 248 8.33 22.00 -0.62
CA VAL A 248 8.77 21.38 -1.88
C VAL A 248 9.67 22.33 -2.66
N ASN A 249 9.37 23.63 -2.71
CA ASN A 249 10.23 24.61 -3.36
C ASN A 249 11.55 24.79 -2.59
N GLN A 250 11.51 24.82 -1.25
CA GLN A 250 12.73 24.85 -0.42
C GLN A 250 13.60 23.60 -0.58
N TRP A 251 13.00 22.42 -0.76
CA TRP A 251 13.73 21.15 -0.95
C TRP A 251 14.16 20.92 -2.40
N LYS A 252 13.44 21.45 -3.39
CA LYS A 252 13.90 21.48 -4.80
C LYS A 252 15.22 22.22 -4.94
N GLU A 253 15.46 23.22 -4.10
CA GLU A 253 16.74 23.94 -4.05
C GLU A 253 17.89 23.10 -3.45
N ASP A 254 17.62 22.06 -2.64
CA ASP A 254 18.62 21.19 -2.01
C ASP A 254 18.30 19.68 -2.14
N TRP A 255 17.79 19.27 -3.31
CA TRP A 255 17.46 17.87 -3.61
C TRP A 255 18.67 16.96 -3.44
N SER A 256 19.84 17.43 -3.85
CA SER A 256 21.11 16.71 -3.67
C SER A 256 21.44 16.48 -2.20
N GLY A 257 21.26 17.48 -1.33
CA GLY A 257 21.54 17.37 0.10
C GLY A 257 20.60 16.39 0.81
N PHE A 258 19.29 16.50 0.55
CA PHE A 258 18.28 15.59 1.11
C PHE A 258 18.54 14.13 0.69
N LEU A 259 18.76 13.89 -0.61
CA LEU A 259 19.00 12.56 -1.14
C LEU A 259 20.31 11.98 -0.55
N GLN A 260 21.35 12.80 -0.45
CA GLN A 260 22.63 12.39 0.12
C GLN A 260 22.54 12.11 1.63
N GLN A 261 21.71 12.86 2.37
CA GLN A 261 21.41 12.59 3.78
C GLN A 261 20.70 11.24 3.97
N LYS A 262 19.68 10.94 3.16
CA LYS A 262 18.96 9.65 3.21
C LYS A 262 19.87 8.49 2.77
N ILE A 263 20.75 8.70 1.79
CA ILE A 263 21.75 7.72 1.36
C ILE A 263 22.74 7.44 2.48
N ASN A 264 23.27 8.48 3.14
CA ASN A 264 24.20 8.33 4.25
C ASN A 264 23.55 7.59 5.42
N ALA A 265 22.31 7.94 5.79
CA ALA A 265 21.55 7.21 6.80
C ALA A 265 21.36 5.72 6.41
N ALA A 266 21.13 5.43 5.13
CA ALA A 266 21.04 4.07 4.62
C ALA A 266 22.41 3.33 4.60
N HIS A 267 23.50 4.05 4.39
CA HIS A 267 24.85 3.47 4.38
C HIS A 267 25.33 3.17 5.81
N ASP A 268 25.09 4.08 6.74
CA ASP A 268 25.47 3.96 8.15
C ASP A 268 24.69 2.87 8.89
N SER A 269 23.40 2.69 8.58
CA SER A 269 22.61 1.55 9.09
C SER A 269 23.18 0.20 8.62
N LYS A 270 23.64 0.10 7.36
CA LYS A 270 24.30 -1.10 6.83
C LYS A 270 25.61 -1.43 7.52
N LEU A 271 26.41 -0.41 7.85
CA LEU A 271 27.72 -0.55 8.51
C LEU A 271 27.59 -0.94 9.99
N THR A 272 26.50 -0.54 10.65
CA THR A 272 26.21 -0.86 12.06
C THR A 272 25.46 -2.19 12.24
N GLY A 273 25.20 -2.94 11.16
CA GLY A 273 24.43 -4.18 11.21
C GLY A 273 22.91 -3.97 11.39
N GLY A 274 22.45 -2.72 11.39
CA GLY A 274 21.04 -2.36 11.38
C GLY A 274 20.42 -2.63 10.00
N LYS A 275 19.47 -3.57 9.95
CA LYS A 275 18.64 -3.77 8.76
C LYS A 275 17.71 -2.56 8.61
N LEU A 276 17.92 -1.73 7.57
CA LEU A 276 16.92 -0.72 7.21
C LEU A 276 15.60 -1.41 6.92
N LEU A 277 14.54 -0.98 7.61
CA LEU A 277 13.17 -1.22 7.20
C LEU A 277 13.01 -0.88 5.72
N ASN A 278 12.41 -1.80 4.96
CA ASN A 278 12.14 -1.59 3.55
C ASN A 278 11.05 -0.54 3.26
N GLY A 279 10.50 0.12 4.30
CA GLY A 279 9.25 0.87 4.21
C GLY A 279 9.26 2.12 3.32
N GLY A 280 10.37 2.84 3.20
CA GLY A 280 10.43 4.04 2.35
C GLY A 280 10.76 3.78 0.86
N ARG A 281 10.46 2.59 0.34
CA ARG A 281 11.00 2.11 -0.94
C ARG A 281 9.89 1.86 -1.97
N TRP A 282 9.46 2.90 -2.68
CA TRP A 282 8.62 2.76 -3.88
C TRP A 282 9.36 1.99 -4.98
N LEU A 283 9.22 0.66 -4.96
CA LEU A 283 9.87 -0.37 -5.82
C LEU A 283 11.40 -0.39 -5.88
N PHE A 284 12.06 0.72 -5.58
CA PHE A 284 13.50 0.88 -5.59
C PHE A 284 13.92 1.39 -4.23
N GLY A 285 14.72 0.61 -3.51
CA GLY A 285 15.34 1.12 -2.30
C GLY A 285 16.19 2.36 -2.57
N ALA A 286 16.49 3.14 -1.53
CA ALA A 286 17.47 4.24 -1.62
C ALA A 286 18.79 3.79 -2.30
N ASP A 287 19.19 2.53 -2.07
CA ASP A 287 20.32 1.86 -2.71
C ASP A 287 20.18 1.70 -4.25
N ASN A 288 18.94 1.49 -4.72
CA ASN A 288 18.62 1.36 -6.15
C ASN A 288 18.38 2.72 -6.80
N LEU A 289 17.98 3.77 -6.07
CA LEU A 289 17.88 5.14 -6.62
C LEU A 289 19.24 5.66 -7.09
N TYR A 290 20.32 5.45 -6.32
CA TYR A 290 21.67 5.84 -6.72
C TYR A 290 22.20 4.99 -7.88
N ARG A 291 21.86 3.69 -7.92
CA ARG A 291 22.16 2.84 -9.09
C ARG A 291 21.35 3.26 -10.31
N LEU A 292 20.10 3.69 -10.14
CA LEU A 292 19.24 4.20 -11.20
C LEU A 292 19.74 5.54 -11.71
N SER A 293 20.15 6.48 -10.85
CA SER A 293 20.73 7.76 -11.30
C SER A 293 22.05 7.55 -12.08
N HIS A 294 22.86 6.55 -11.70
CA HIS A 294 24.07 6.16 -12.45
C HIS A 294 23.82 5.29 -13.68
N LEU A 295 22.77 4.45 -13.70
CA LEU A 295 22.41 3.60 -14.86
C LEU A 295 21.57 4.34 -15.91
N ILE A 296 20.83 5.39 -15.52
CA ILE A 296 19.91 6.13 -16.39
C ILE A 296 20.58 7.32 -17.09
N GLY A 297 21.75 7.78 -16.62
CA GLY A 297 22.41 8.97 -17.20
C GLY A 297 21.46 10.17 -17.25
N GLU A 298 21.68 11.10 -18.18
CA GLU A 298 20.96 12.39 -18.36
C GLU A 298 19.41 12.33 -18.49
N ASN A 299 18.75 11.19 -18.29
CA ASN A 299 17.29 10.99 -18.41
C ASN A 299 16.54 10.87 -17.07
N PHE A 300 17.14 11.28 -15.95
CA PHE A 300 16.38 11.52 -14.71
C PHE A 300 15.61 12.84 -14.88
N ASP A 301 14.42 12.73 -15.46
CA ASP A 301 13.56 13.90 -15.69
C ASP A 301 12.98 14.40 -14.35
N SER A 302 12.87 15.72 -14.25
CA SER A 302 12.26 16.48 -13.16
C SER A 302 10.97 15.85 -12.62
N GLY A 303 10.10 15.33 -13.50
CA GLY A 303 8.84 14.70 -13.08
C GLY A 303 9.01 13.42 -12.24
N LEU A 304 10.03 12.59 -12.50
CA LEU A 304 10.27 11.40 -11.68
C LEU A 304 10.86 11.77 -10.31
N ALA A 305 11.70 12.81 -10.27
CA ALA A 305 12.21 13.37 -9.02
C ALA A 305 11.07 13.83 -8.12
N ASP A 306 10.13 14.60 -8.70
CA ASP A 306 8.96 15.11 -8.00
C ASP A 306 8.09 13.98 -7.44
N MET A 307 7.83 12.93 -8.24
CA MET A 307 7.09 11.75 -7.79
C MET A 307 7.79 11.02 -6.63
N LEU A 308 9.11 10.83 -6.71
CA LEU A 308 9.87 10.19 -5.63
C LEU A 308 9.84 11.01 -4.33
N MET A 309 9.93 12.33 -4.44
CA MET A 309 9.83 13.23 -3.29
C MET A 309 8.47 13.12 -2.60
N ILE A 310 7.39 13.18 -3.40
CA ILE A 310 6.02 13.03 -2.90
C ILE A 310 5.86 11.68 -2.20
N HIS A 311 6.41 10.60 -2.76
CA HIS A 311 6.38 9.29 -2.11
C HIS A 311 7.05 9.31 -0.74
N TYR A 312 8.27 9.83 -0.62
CA TYR A 312 8.97 9.88 0.66
C TYR A 312 8.20 10.66 1.72
N GLN A 313 7.67 11.84 1.36
CA GLN A 313 6.96 12.69 2.29
C GLN A 313 5.62 12.10 2.73
N THR A 314 4.84 11.59 1.78
CA THR A 314 3.53 10.96 2.08
C THR A 314 3.71 9.69 2.89
N PHE A 315 4.78 8.92 2.64
CA PHE A 315 5.13 7.77 3.45
C PHE A 315 5.49 8.17 4.89
N GLU A 316 6.33 9.19 5.10
CA GLU A 316 6.66 9.68 6.45
C GLU A 316 5.42 10.15 7.22
N LEU A 317 4.53 10.92 6.57
CA LEU A 317 3.24 11.28 7.17
C LEU A 317 2.40 10.07 7.53
N THR A 318 2.37 9.07 6.67
CA THR A 318 1.61 7.84 6.90
C THR A 318 2.15 7.09 8.10
N GLN A 319 3.48 6.98 8.26
CA GLN A 319 4.09 6.38 9.44
C GLN A 319 3.79 7.16 10.72
N ALA A 320 3.80 8.50 10.64
CA ALA A 320 3.38 9.35 11.74
C ALA A 320 1.90 9.12 12.12
N PHE A 321 1.02 9.00 11.11
CA PHE A 321 -0.41 8.72 11.33
C PHE A 321 -0.65 7.35 11.96
N LEU A 322 0.05 6.31 11.49
CA LEU A 322 -0.06 4.95 12.02
C LEU A 322 0.48 4.83 13.46
N SER A 323 1.49 5.62 13.82
CA SER A 323 2.09 5.60 15.16
C SER A 323 1.40 6.51 16.17
N THR A 324 0.91 7.67 15.72
CA THR A 324 0.24 8.68 16.54
C THR A 324 -1.07 9.11 15.86
N PRO A 325 -2.07 8.20 15.80
CA PRO A 325 -3.35 8.52 15.18
C PRO A 325 -4.12 9.61 15.95
N PRO A 326 -5.05 10.31 15.28
CA PRO A 326 -6.00 11.19 15.94
C PRO A 326 -6.77 10.51 17.08
N ASP A 327 -7.13 11.27 18.12
CA ASP A 327 -7.82 10.76 19.31
C ASP A 327 -9.21 10.16 19.00
N ASP A 328 -9.80 10.51 17.85
CA ASP A 328 -11.12 10.04 17.43
C ASP A 328 -11.08 8.76 16.59
N THR A 329 -9.92 8.17 16.30
CA THR A 329 -9.83 6.94 15.51
C THR A 329 -8.90 5.91 16.13
N PHE A 330 -9.22 4.64 15.93
CA PHE A 330 -8.34 3.52 16.24
C PHE A 330 -7.76 2.93 14.96
N ILE A 331 -6.45 2.63 14.97
CA ILE A 331 -5.77 1.95 13.87
C ILE A 331 -5.30 0.56 14.31
N LEU A 332 -5.88 -0.48 13.74
CA LEU A 332 -5.43 -1.86 13.95
C LEU A 332 -4.62 -2.33 12.74
N GLN A 333 -3.33 -2.59 12.93
CA GLN A 333 -2.43 -2.98 11.85
C GLN A 333 -2.27 -4.51 11.80
N LEU A 334 -2.52 -5.11 10.64
CA LEU A 334 -2.16 -6.49 10.32
C LEU A 334 -0.86 -6.45 9.52
N ALA A 335 0.24 -6.89 10.14
CA ALA A 335 1.57 -6.77 9.55
C ALA A 335 2.39 -8.04 9.79
N PRO A 336 3.33 -8.37 8.89
CA PRO A 336 4.28 -9.44 9.18
C PRO A 336 5.18 -9.02 10.35
N ARG A 337 5.56 -9.97 11.21
CA ARG A 337 6.46 -9.70 12.33
C ARG A 337 7.86 -9.29 11.87
N GLU A 338 8.35 -9.95 10.82
CA GLU A 338 9.65 -9.72 10.22
C GLU A 338 9.50 -9.36 8.74
N GLU A 339 10.58 -8.90 8.12
CA GLU A 339 10.59 -8.60 6.68
C GLU A 339 10.16 -9.83 5.89
N LEU A 340 9.28 -9.60 4.91
CA LEU A 340 8.79 -10.63 4.00
C LEU A 340 9.94 -11.22 3.18
N GLN A 341 9.86 -12.52 2.86
CA GLN A 341 10.85 -13.17 2.01
C GLN A 341 10.69 -12.77 0.53
N SER A 342 9.46 -12.48 0.13
CA SER A 342 9.10 -11.99 -1.19
C SER A 342 9.61 -10.58 -1.45
N SER A 343 9.91 -10.32 -2.72
CA SER A 343 10.30 -9.00 -3.22
C SER A 343 9.10 -8.31 -3.90
N SER A 344 9.24 -7.05 -4.32
CA SER A 344 8.16 -6.38 -5.08
C SER A 344 7.93 -6.98 -6.46
N LEU A 345 8.96 -7.57 -7.07
CA LEU A 345 8.95 -8.19 -8.40
C LEU A 345 9.93 -9.36 -8.41
N MET A 346 9.65 -10.37 -9.26
CA MET A 346 10.52 -11.53 -9.49
C MET A 346 10.86 -12.31 -8.21
N SER A 347 9.89 -12.43 -7.32
CA SER A 347 9.99 -13.24 -6.11
C SER A 347 10.10 -14.73 -6.44
N ASP A 348 10.79 -15.45 -5.57
CA ASP A 348 10.83 -16.90 -5.63
C ASP A 348 9.48 -17.52 -5.20
N PRO A 349 9.02 -18.62 -5.84
CA PRO A 349 7.78 -19.28 -5.47
C PRO A 349 7.71 -19.75 -4.00
N GLU A 350 8.81 -20.21 -3.40
CA GLU A 350 8.84 -20.65 -2.00
C GLU A 350 8.67 -19.46 -1.06
N ALA A 351 9.30 -18.32 -1.40
CA ALA A 351 9.14 -17.06 -0.66
C ALA A 351 7.69 -16.55 -0.72
N LEU A 352 7.05 -16.62 -1.89
CA LEU A 352 5.64 -16.26 -2.05
C LEU A 352 4.72 -17.16 -1.20
N GLU A 353 4.94 -18.48 -1.22
CA GLU A 353 4.14 -19.40 -0.43
C GLU A 353 4.33 -19.19 1.08
N HIS A 354 5.57 -19.00 1.53
CA HIS A 354 5.86 -18.72 2.93
C HIS A 354 5.12 -17.46 3.42
N ASP A 355 5.22 -16.36 2.68
CA ASP A 355 4.61 -15.09 3.06
C ASP A 355 3.08 -15.12 2.96
N TYR A 356 2.52 -15.90 2.03
CA TYR A 356 1.09 -16.20 1.98
C TYR A 356 0.59 -16.87 3.27
N GLN A 357 1.34 -17.86 3.78
CA GLN A 357 0.98 -18.56 5.02
C GLN A 357 1.06 -17.66 6.25
N LEU A 358 2.05 -16.76 6.31
CA LEU A 358 2.11 -15.72 7.34
C LEU A 358 0.87 -14.80 7.30
N GLY A 359 0.45 -14.43 6.09
CA GLY A 359 -0.77 -13.66 5.87
C GLY A 359 -2.02 -14.37 6.39
N LEU A 360 -2.20 -15.64 6.01
CA LEU A 360 -3.31 -16.47 6.49
C LEU A 360 -3.37 -16.52 8.02
N GLN A 361 -2.24 -16.82 8.66
CA GLN A 361 -2.17 -16.91 10.12
C GLN A 361 -2.53 -15.56 10.79
N THR A 362 -2.03 -14.45 10.24
CA THR A 362 -2.34 -13.11 10.73
C THR A 362 -3.83 -12.80 10.60
N GLY A 363 -4.43 -13.14 9.45
CA GLY A 363 -5.87 -12.97 9.23
C GLY A 363 -6.72 -13.77 10.22
N PHE A 364 -6.38 -15.05 10.46
CA PHE A 364 -7.07 -15.87 11.45
C PHE A 364 -6.92 -15.34 12.89
N ASN A 365 -5.80 -14.71 13.22
CA ASN A 365 -5.62 -14.08 14.53
C ASN A 365 -6.59 -12.88 14.72
N LEU A 366 -6.85 -12.07 13.67
CA LEU A 366 -7.87 -11.02 13.74
C LEU A 366 -9.28 -11.60 13.89
N VAL A 367 -9.61 -12.64 13.12
CA VAL A 367 -10.92 -13.30 13.21
C VAL A 367 -11.16 -13.81 14.64
N ARG A 368 -10.15 -14.48 15.23
CA ARG A 368 -10.22 -14.96 16.62
C ARG A 368 -10.45 -13.83 17.62
N LEU A 369 -9.78 -12.69 17.44
CA LEU A 369 -10.00 -11.51 18.28
C LEU A 369 -11.48 -11.05 18.21
N TYR A 370 -12.07 -10.98 17.00
CA TYR A 370 -13.48 -10.59 16.86
C TYR A 370 -14.45 -11.60 17.48
N ASP A 371 -14.15 -12.89 17.37
CA ASP A 371 -14.94 -13.95 18.02
C ASP A 371 -14.87 -13.84 19.55
N GLU A 372 -13.68 -13.60 20.11
CA GLU A 372 -13.49 -13.41 21.55
C GLU A 372 -14.25 -12.17 22.07
N LEU A 373 -14.22 -11.07 21.32
CA LEU A 373 -14.92 -9.82 21.67
C LEU A 373 -16.44 -9.89 21.53
N SER A 374 -16.94 -10.75 20.65
CA SER A 374 -18.38 -10.96 20.46
C SER A 374 -19.00 -11.89 21.50
N ASN A 375 -18.17 -12.66 22.22
CA ASN A 375 -18.59 -13.61 23.26
C ASN A 375 -18.46 -13.06 24.69
N GLN A 376 -17.97 -11.83 24.86
CA GLN A 376 -17.93 -11.09 26.13
C GLN A 376 -19.15 -10.18 26.23
#